data_AF-A0A0C2FP57-F1
#
_entry.id   AF-A0A0C2FP57-F1
#
_cell.length_a   1.000
_cell.length_b   1.000
_cell.length_c   1.000
_cell.angle_alpha   90.00
_cell.angle_beta   90.00
_cell.angle_gamma   90.00
#
_symmetry.space_group_name_H-M   'P 1'
#
loop_
_entity.id
_entity.type
_entity.pdbx_description
1 polymer ?
#
loop_
_entity_poly.entity_id
_entity_poly.type
_entity_poly.pdbx_seq_one_letter_code
_entity_poly.pdbx_strand_id
1 'polypeptide(L)'
;LRNCSITGRYLLFNAIANQLRYPNAHTHYFSCVFLFLFLNSDHDAIQEQITRILFERLVALRPHPWGLLITFIELIKNPVYNFWKYEFTRCAPEIER
;
A
#
# COMPACT_ATOMS: atom_id res chain seq x y z
N LEU A 1 1.58 0.87 15.60
CA LEU A 1 1.16 1.92 14.63
C LEU A 1 0.37 3.05 15.27
N ARG A 2 -0.61 2.77 16.16
CA ARG A 2 -1.45 3.80 16.81
C ARG A 2 -0.69 4.90 17.59
N ASN A 3 0.46 4.59 18.19
CA ASN A 3 1.25 5.55 19.00
C ASN A 3 2.47 6.15 18.27
N CYS A 4 2.65 5.88 16.97
CA CYS A 4 3.81 6.37 16.23
C CYS A 4 3.45 7.67 15.51
N SER A 5 4.34 8.67 15.53
CA SER A 5 4.15 9.92 14.79
C SER A 5 3.93 9.66 13.30
N ILE A 6 3.25 10.58 12.60
CA ILE A 6 2.97 10.47 11.16
C ILE A 6 4.24 10.16 10.36
N THR A 7 5.33 10.87 10.66
CA THR A 7 6.65 10.65 10.04
C THR A 7 7.21 9.26 10.35
N GLY A 8 7.08 8.78 11.58
CA GLY A 8 7.54 7.45 11.97
C GLY A 8 6.81 6.32 11.23
N ARG A 9 5.48 6.45 11.06
CA ARG A 9 4.69 5.51 10.24
C ARG A 9 5.11 5.54 8.77
N TYR A 10 5.34 6.73 8.21
CA TYR A 10 5.78 6.87 6.82
C TYR A 10 7.14 6.21 6.57
N LEU A 11 8.10 6.40 7.48
CA LEU A 11 9.42 5.75 7.41
C LEU A 11 9.31 4.23 7.52
N LEU A 12 8.48 3.73 8.44
CA LEU A 12 8.24 2.30 8.62
C LEU A 12 7.63 1.67 7.36
N PHE A 13 6.56 2.25 6.82
CA PHE A 13 5.92 1.74 5.62
C PHE A 13 6.84 1.80 4.40
N ASN A 14 7.68 2.83 4.29
CA ASN A 14 8.72 2.86 3.27
C ASN A 14 9.76 1.74 3.45
N ALA A 15 10.18 1.46 4.68
CA ALA A 15 11.09 0.36 4.96
C ALA A 15 10.50 -1.01 4.59
N ILE A 16 9.20 -1.21 4.86
CA ILE A 16 8.45 -2.42 4.44
C ILE A 16 8.36 -2.48 2.92
N ALA A 17 8.00 -1.37 2.26
CA ALA A 17 7.87 -1.31 0.81
C ALA A 17 9.19 -1.57 0.07
N ASN A 18 10.35 -1.28 0.70
CA ASN A 18 11.66 -1.64 0.15
C ASN A 18 11.88 -3.15 0.01
N GLN A 19 11.12 -3.96 0.75
CA GLN A 19 11.21 -5.42 0.68
C GLN A 19 10.32 -6.03 -0.41
N LEU A 20 9.46 -5.23 -1.05
CA LEU A 20 8.65 -5.62 -2.20
C LEU A 20 9.51 -5.58 -3.47
N ARG A 21 10.22 -6.68 -3.76
CA ARG A 21 11.24 -6.75 -4.83
C ARG A 21 10.85 -7.75 -5.92
N TYR A 22 11.63 -8.80 -6.10
CA TYR A 22 11.34 -9.93 -6.99
C TYR A 22 10.67 -11.07 -6.19
N PRO A 23 10.16 -12.14 -6.83
CA PRO A 23 9.58 -13.28 -6.12
C PRO A 23 10.58 -13.90 -5.13
N ASN A 24 10.31 -13.74 -3.84
CA ASN A 24 11.07 -14.36 -2.74
C ASN A 24 10.19 -14.39 -1.47
N ALA A 25 10.61 -15.16 -0.48
CA ALA A 25 9.87 -15.33 0.78
C ALA A 25 9.63 -14.00 1.53
N HIS A 26 10.61 -13.08 1.52
CA HIS A 26 10.47 -11.79 2.19
C HIS A 26 9.44 -10.92 1.48
N THR A 27 9.49 -10.86 0.15
CA THR A 27 8.53 -10.10 -0.65
C THR A 27 7.10 -10.63 -0.43
N HIS A 28 6.92 -11.95 -0.38
CA HIS A 28 5.61 -12.53 -0.04
C HIS A 28 5.17 -12.15 1.37
N TYR A 29 6.04 -12.31 2.37
CA TYR A 29 5.75 -11.96 3.76
C TYR A 29 5.35 -10.49 3.91
N PHE A 30 6.16 -9.56 3.38
CA PHE A 30 5.89 -8.13 3.50
C PHE A 30 4.69 -7.68 2.64
N SER A 31 4.38 -8.38 1.55
CA SER A 31 3.14 -8.18 0.80
C SER A 31 1.92 -8.53 1.67
N CYS A 32 1.92 -9.71 2.30
CA CYS A 32 0.86 -10.11 3.23
C CYS A 32 0.75 -9.14 4.42
N VAL A 33 1.87 -8.66 4.97
CA VAL A 33 1.85 -7.66 6.05
C VAL A 33 1.18 -6.37 5.59
N PHE A 34 1.47 -5.87 4.39
CA PHE A 34 0.81 -4.67 3.86
C PHE A 34 -0.70 -4.84 3.75
N LEU A 35 -1.13 -5.96 3.16
CA LEU A 35 -2.55 -6.27 2.97
C LEU A 35 -3.27 -6.47 4.31
N PHE A 36 -2.62 -7.17 5.26
CA PHE A 36 -3.14 -7.37 6.61
C PHE A 36 -3.29 -6.05 7.36
N LEU A 37 -2.29 -5.17 7.27
CA LEU A 37 -2.32 -3.85 7.90
C LEU A 37 -3.41 -2.96 7.31
N PHE A 38 -3.65 -3.05 5.99
CA PHE A 38 -4.73 -2.33 5.33
C PHE A 38 -6.11 -2.81 5.81
N LEU A 39 -6.31 -4.13 5.86
CA LEU A 39 -7.58 -4.75 6.25
C LEU A 39 -7.93 -4.53 7.74
N ASN A 40 -6.93 -4.60 8.62
CA ASN A 40 -7.12 -4.50 10.08
C ASN A 40 -6.91 -3.08 10.61
N SER A 41 -6.91 -2.06 9.75
CA SER A 41 -6.79 -0.68 10.20
C SER A 41 -8.16 -0.07 10.51
N ASP A 42 -8.30 0.45 11.72
CA ASP A 42 -9.49 1.22 12.13
C ASP A 42 -9.43 2.70 11.76
N HIS A 43 -8.33 3.15 11.14
CA HIS A 43 -8.12 4.54 10.79
C HIS A 43 -7.81 4.69 9.30
N ASP A 44 -8.69 5.38 8.58
CA ASP A 44 -8.55 5.67 7.15
C ASP A 44 -7.20 6.29 6.80
N ALA A 45 -6.63 7.12 7.70
CA ALA A 45 -5.32 7.72 7.51
C ALA A 45 -4.17 6.70 7.32
N ILE A 46 -4.28 5.49 7.90
CA ILE A 46 -3.27 4.44 7.70
C ILE A 46 -3.46 3.78 6.33
N GLN A 47 -4.71 3.49 5.94
CA GLN A 47 -5.04 2.94 4.63
C GLN A 47 -4.62 3.89 3.51
N GLU A 48 -4.88 5.18 3.69
CA GLU A 48 -4.44 6.25 2.78
C GLU A 48 -2.91 6.30 2.70
N GLN A 49 -2.20 6.28 3.83
CA GLN A 49 -0.72 6.29 3.84
C GLN A 49 -0.11 5.08 3.12
N ILE A 50 -0.65 3.89 3.35
CA ILE A 50 -0.23 2.67 2.66
C ILE A 50 -0.42 2.84 1.15
N THR A 51 -1.63 3.26 0.75
CA THR A 51 -1.98 3.48 -0.66
C THR A 51 -1.07 4.51 -1.30
N ARG A 52 -0.84 5.63 -0.63
CA ARG A 52 0.03 6.72 -1.09
C ARG A 52 1.46 6.24 -1.32
N ILE A 53 2.05 5.48 -0.41
CA ILE A 53 3.42 4.97 -0.57
C ILE A 53 3.54 4.00 -1.74
N LEU A 54 2.56 3.11 -1.91
CA LEU A 54 2.54 2.19 -3.04
C LEU A 54 2.38 2.95 -4.36
N PHE A 55 1.47 3.94 -4.40
CA PHE A 55 1.21 4.76 -5.57
C PHE A 55 2.39 5.66 -5.96
N GLU A 56 3.02 6.35 -4.99
CA GLU A 56 4.22 7.17 -5.22
C GLU A 56 5.35 6.36 -5.90
N ARG A 57 5.52 5.10 -5.50
CA ARG A 57 6.52 4.18 -6.09
C ARG A 57 6.13 3.66 -7.48
N LEU A 58 4.84 3.69 -7.82
CA LEU A 58 4.33 3.32 -9.14
C LEU A 58 4.37 4.48 -10.14
N VAL A 59 4.23 5.72 -9.68
CA VAL A 59 4.35 6.92 -10.53
C VAL A 59 5.83 7.28 -10.80
N ALA A 60 6.74 6.89 -9.91
CA ALA A 60 8.17 7.08 -10.10
C ALA A 60 8.72 6.38 -11.37
N LEU A 61 9.90 6.81 -11.84
CA LEU A 61 10.52 6.26 -13.05
C LEU A 61 10.72 4.73 -12.96
N ARG A 62 10.46 4.04 -14.09
CA ARG A 62 10.68 2.59 -14.26
C ARG A 62 12.17 2.23 -14.03
N PRO A 63 12.50 0.97 -13.66
CA PRO A 63 11.63 -0.20 -13.55
C PRO A 63 10.88 -0.30 -12.21
N HIS A 64 9.62 -0.78 -12.25
CA HIS A 64 8.85 -1.06 -11.03
C HIS A 64 9.17 -2.47 -10.50
N PRO A 65 9.36 -2.64 -9.18
CA PRO A 65 9.52 -3.96 -8.58
C PRO A 65 8.29 -4.85 -8.79
N TRP A 66 8.51 -6.14 -9.07
CA TRP A 66 7.43 -7.11 -9.26
C TRP A 66 6.51 -7.22 -8.03
N GLY A 67 7.08 -7.31 -6.83
CA GLY A 67 6.33 -7.43 -5.59
C GLY A 67 5.49 -6.20 -5.27
N LEU A 68 5.92 -5.01 -5.70
CA LEU A 68 5.16 -3.77 -5.58
C LEU A 68 3.88 -3.87 -6.43
N LEU A 69 4.03 -4.25 -7.70
CA LEU A 69 2.91 -4.41 -8.63
C LEU A 69 1.91 -5.47 -8.13
N ILE A 70 2.39 -6.63 -7.70
CA ILE A 70 1.51 -7.71 -7.21
C ILE A 70 0.73 -7.26 -5.98
N THR A 71 1.40 -6.63 -5.00
CA THR A 71 0.73 -6.15 -3.78
C THR A 71 -0.33 -5.10 -4.09
N PHE A 72 -0.02 -4.16 -5.00
CA PHE A 72 -0.96 -3.11 -5.39
C PHE A 72 -2.15 -3.65 -6.19
N ILE A 73 -1.91 -4.59 -7.12
CA ILE A 73 -2.98 -5.24 -7.90
C ILE A 73 -3.90 -6.04 -6.97
N GLU A 74 -3.35 -6.78 -6.01
CA GLU A 74 -4.12 -7.54 -5.03
C GLU A 74 -5.02 -6.62 -4.19
N LEU A 75 -4.48 -5.49 -3.73
CA LEU A 75 -5.22 -4.50 -2.94
C LEU A 75 -6.44 -3.94 -3.71
N ILE A 76 -6.28 -3.67 -5.00
CA ILE A 76 -7.32 -3.06 -5.84
C ILE A 76 -8.36 -4.09 -6.31
N LYS A 77 -7.90 -5.29 -6.70
CA LYS A 77 -8.76 -6.28 -7.34
C LYS A 77 -9.51 -7.14 -6.35
N ASN A 78 -8.94 -7.41 -5.17
CA ASN A 78 -9.58 -8.30 -4.21
C ASN A 78 -10.70 -7.55 -3.46
N PRO A 79 -11.97 -7.99 -3.58
CA PRO A 79 -13.11 -7.29 -3.00
C PRO A 79 -13.09 -7.28 -1.47
N VAL A 80 -12.32 -8.17 -0.82
CA VAL A 80 -12.18 -8.21 0.64
C VAL A 80 -11.69 -6.87 1.19
N TYR A 81 -10.81 -6.18 0.47
CA TYR A 81 -10.25 -4.90 0.91
C TYR A 81 -11.18 -3.71 0.65
N ASN A 82 -12.25 -3.87 -0.15
CA ASN A 82 -13.20 -2.82 -0.50
C ASN A 82 -12.54 -1.47 -0.87
N PHE A 83 -11.42 -1.52 -1.58
CA PHE A 83 -10.54 -0.37 -1.83
C PHE A 83 -11.27 0.85 -2.42
N TRP A 84 -12.23 0.65 -3.33
CA TRP A 84 -12.97 1.74 -3.98
C TRP A 84 -14.09 2.37 -3.14
N LYS A 85 -14.31 1.84 -1.91
CA LYS A 85 -15.29 2.39 -0.96
C LYS A 85 -14.74 3.59 -0.20
N TYR A 86 -13.41 3.68 -0.04
CA TYR A 86 -12.80 4.72 0.79
C TYR A 86 -12.90 6.10 0.14
N GLU A 87 -13.07 7.15 0.96
CA GLU A 87 -13.21 8.52 0.44
C GLU A 87 -11.95 8.99 -0.28
N PHE A 88 -10.76 8.58 0.18
CA PHE A 88 -9.48 8.98 -0.42
C PHE A 88 -9.31 8.48 -1.87
N THR A 89 -10.03 7.45 -2.31
CA THR A 89 -10.00 6.99 -3.71
C THR A 89 -10.90 7.82 -4.62
N ARG A 90 -11.79 8.65 -4.05
CA ARG A 90 -12.77 9.49 -4.78
C ARG A 90 -12.41 10.96 -4.80
N CYS A 91 -11.40 11.37 -4.02
CA CYS A 91 -10.96 12.76 -3.92
C CYS A 91 -10.32 13.32 -5.19
N ALA A 92 -9.84 12.46 -6.11
CA ALA A 92 -9.25 12.87 -7.37
C ALA A 92 -9.86 12.07 -8.53
N PRO A 93 -10.49 12.72 -9.54
CA PRO A 93 -11.06 12.04 -10.70
C PRO A 93 -10.02 11.31 -11.58
N GLU A 94 -8.73 11.50 -11.28
CA GLU A 94 -7.60 10.78 -11.89
C GLU A 94 -7.43 9.35 -11.35
N ILE A 95 -7.98 9.04 -10.17
CA ILE A 95 -7.89 7.72 -9.53
C ILE A 95 -9.01 6.78 -10.04
N GLU A 96 -10.09 7.31 -10.60
CA GLU A 96 -11.23 6.54 -11.14
C GLU A 96 -11.03 6.02 -12.58
N ARG A 97 -9.91 6.33 -13.25
CA ARG A 97 -9.66 5.94 -14.65
C ARG A 97 -8.95 4.60 -14.84
#